data_AF-A0A3G2I920-F1
#
_entry.id   AF-A0A3G2I920-F1
#
_cell.length_a   1.000
_cell.length_b   1.000
_cell.length_c   1.000
_cell.angle_alpha   90.00
_cell.angle_beta   90.00
_cell.angle_gamma   90.00
#
_symmetry.space_group_name_H-M   'P 1'
#
loop_
_entity.id
_entity.type
_entity.pdbx_description
1 polymer ?
#
loop_
_entity_poly.entity_id
_entity_poly.type
_entity_poly.pdbx_seq_one_letter_code
_entity_poly.pdbx_strand_id
1 'polypeptide(L)' 'MRLSAVARMQARKKTGEKVKDIALELGVACQTLYSWLHKYG' A
#
# COMPACT_ATOMS: atom_id res chain seq x y z
N MET A 1 7.21 4.96 -8.42
CA MET A 1 5.79 4.62 -8.19
C MET A 1 5.56 3.44 -7.24
N ARG A 2 6.31 2.32 -7.32
CA ARG A 2 6.11 1.15 -6.42
C ARG A 2 6.69 1.31 -5.00
N LEU A 3 7.85 1.98 -4.87
CA LEU A 3 8.50 2.20 -3.56
C LEU A 3 7.68 3.08 -2.61
N SER A 4 6.98 4.10 -3.14
CA SER A 4 6.10 4.97 -2.36
C SER A 4 4.88 4.24 -1.81
N ALA A 5 4.34 3.27 -2.56
CA ALA A 5 3.21 2.46 -2.12
C ALA A 5 3.56 1.53 -0.95
N VAL A 6 4.75 0.91 -0.98
CA VAL A 6 5.23 0.03 0.10
C VAL A 6 5.51 0.83 1.37
N ALA A 7 6.18 1.98 1.25
CA ALA A 7 6.43 2.87 2.39
C ALA A 7 5.12 3.36 3.05
N ARG A 8 4.12 3.75 2.23
CA ARG A 8 2.80 4.17 2.70
C ARG A 8 2.01 3.00 3.32
N MET A 9 2.13 1.79 2.76
CA MET A 9 1.57 0.55 3.33
C MET A 9 2.21 0.11 4.65
N GLN A 10 3.47 0.46 4.92
CA GLN A 10 4.08 0.28 6.24
C GLN A 10 3.65 1.37 7.22
N ALA A 11 3.57 2.63 6.75
CA ALA A 11 3.18 3.79 7.57
C ALA A 11 1.69 3.79 7.96
N ARG A 12 0.79 3.19 7.17
CA ARG A 12 -0.65 3.09 7.50
C ARG A 12 -0.94 2.39 8.83
N LYS A 13 -0.02 1.53 9.32
CA LYS A 13 -0.14 0.90 10.65
C LYS A 13 -0.16 1.95 11.77
N LYS A 14 0.46 3.12 11.54
CA LYS A 14 0.49 4.27 12.47
C LYS A 14 -0.58 5.33 12.14
N THR A 15 -0.90 5.56 10.86
CA THR A 15 -1.85 6.61 10.46
C THR A 15 -3.32 6.15 10.45
N GLY A 16 -3.58 4.84 10.46
CA GLY A 16 -4.93 4.28 10.37
C GLY A 16 -5.52 4.31 8.94
N GLU A 17 -4.73 4.67 7.93
CA GLU A 17 -5.16 4.65 6.53
C GLU A 17 -5.63 3.25 6.10
N LYS A 18 -6.78 3.21 5.41
CA LYS A 18 -7.33 1.98 4.84
C LYS A 18 -6.56 1.63 3.57
N VAL A 19 -6.28 0.33 3.37
CA VAL A 19 -5.64 -0.18 2.14
C VAL A 19 -6.44 0.19 0.90
N LYS A 20 -7.78 0.23 1.02
CA LYS A 20 -8.68 0.57 -0.08
C LYS A 20 -8.48 1.98 -0.60
N ASP A 21 -8.27 2.96 0.28
CA ASP A 21 -7.99 4.35 -0.13
C ASP A 21 -6.64 4.45 -0.85
N ILE A 22 -5.60 3.81 -0.31
CA ILE A 22 -4.27 3.79 -0.94
C ILE A 22 -4.33 3.09 -2.31
N ALA A 23 -5.08 2.00 -2.40
CA ALA A 23 -5.32 1.27 -3.64
C ALA A 23 -6.04 2.15 -4.68
N LEU A 24 -7.08 2.87 -4.25
CA LEU A 24 -7.86 3.77 -5.09
C LEU A 24 -7.02 4.95 -5.60
N GLU A 25 -6.28 5.61 -4.72
CA GLU A 25 -5.37 6.71 -5.07
C GLU A 25 -4.30 6.26 -6.09
N LEU A 26 -3.77 5.05 -5.92
CA LEU A 26 -2.73 4.51 -6.79
C LEU A 26 -3.29 3.83 -8.05
N GLY A 27 -4.61 3.68 -8.16
CA GLY A 27 -5.26 2.99 -9.26
C GLY A 27 -4.91 1.49 -9.35
N VAL A 28 -4.63 0.85 -8.22
CA VAL A 28 -4.24 -0.57 -8.16
C VAL A 28 -5.20 -1.38 -7.30
N ALA A 29 -5.25 -2.69 -7.50
CA ALA A 29 -6.01 -3.57 -6.61
C ALA A 29 -5.35 -3.67 -5.24
N CYS A 30 -6.14 -3.83 -4.17
CA CYS A 30 -5.61 -4.06 -2.82
C CYS A 30 -4.66 -5.26 -2.77
N GLN A 31 -4.95 -6.31 -3.54
CA GLN A 31 -4.12 -7.52 -3.61
C GLN A 31 -2.71 -7.20 -4.16
N THR A 32 -2.60 -6.25 -5.09
CA THR A 32 -1.31 -5.74 -5.59
C THR A 32 -0.50 -5.08 -4.48
N LEU A 33 -1.14 -4.29 -3.61
CA LEU A 33 -0.47 -3.67 -2.46
C LEU A 33 0.06 -4.70 -1.47
N TYR A 34 -0.72 -5.75 -1.16
CA TYR A 34 -0.25 -6.85 -0.30
C TYR A 34 0.89 -7.63 -0.95
N SER A 35 0.82 -7.88 -2.26
CA SER A 35 1.88 -8.55 -3.01
C SER A 35 3.17 -7.74 -3.00
N TRP A 36 3.09 -6.42 -3.16
CA TRP A 36 4.26 -5.54 -3.02
C TRP A 36 4.79 -5.49 -1.59
N LEU A 37 3.91 -5.47 -0.59
CA LEU A 37 4.33 -5.53 0.81
C LEU A 37 5.03 -6.86 1.14
N HIS A 38 4.59 -7.98 0.58
CA HIS A 38 5.27 -9.27 0.77
C HIS A 38 6.60 -9.37 0.01
N LYS A 39 6.71 -8.71 -1.15
CA LYS A 39 7.90 -8.76 -2.01
C LYS A 39 9.00 -7.78 -1.60
N TYR A 40 8.65 -6.66 -0.99
CA TYR A 40 9.55 -5.55 -0.66
C TYR A 40 9.53 -5.13 0.81
N GLY A 41 8.68 -5.77 1.63
CA GLY A 41 8.55 -5.49 3.06
C GLY A 41 9.58 -6.19 3.90
#